data_AF-X0RZU5-F1
#
_entry.id   AF-X0RZU5-F1
#
_cell.length_a   1.000
_cell.length_b   1.000
_cell.length_c   1.000
_cell.angle_alpha   90.00
_cell.angle_beta   90.00
_cell.angle_gamma   90.00
#
_symmetry.space_group_name_H-M   'P 1'
#
loop_
_entity.id
_entity.type
_entity.pdbx_description
1 polymer ?
#
loop_
_entity_poly.entity_id
_entity_poly.type
_entity_poly.pdbx_seq_one_letter_code
_entity_poly.pdbx_strand_id
1 'polypeptide(L)'
;MKQTKKSLMEWGKKVDISMEIHRTYVFSGGDEVIIQNPEYLIVSNNGHRIADSNNIAHYIPYGWIHLYWENKDKESFQFNHQRPGQLSDAMPYVEKRR
;
A
#
# COMPACT_ATOMS: atom_id res chain seq x y z
N MET A 1 13.67 26.73 28.69
CA MET A 1 12.76 25.66 28.22
C MET A 1 13.35 25.11 26.93
N LYS A 2 14.00 23.93 26.96
CA LYS A 2 14.62 23.36 25.74
C LYS A 2 13.50 22.78 24.88
N GLN A 3 13.19 23.42 23.75
CA GLN A 3 12.38 22.79 22.71
C GLN A 3 13.13 21.56 22.20
N THR A 4 12.70 20.37 22.61
CA THR A 4 13.09 19.13 21.95
C THR A 4 12.39 19.08 20.59
N LYS A 5 12.91 19.85 19.62
CA LYS A 5 12.63 19.69 18.19
C LYS A 5 13.34 18.45 17.66
N LYS A 6 12.96 17.30 18.20
CA LYS A 6 13.32 16.00 17.64
C LYS A 6 12.12 15.10 17.86
N SER A 7 11.25 15.03 16.86
CA SER A 7 10.34 13.90 16.74
C SER A 7 11.19 12.65 16.93
N LEU A 8 10.86 11.84 17.92
CA LEU A 8 11.73 10.79 18.47
C LEU A 8 11.95 9.60 17.53
N MET A 9 11.49 9.63 16.28
CA MET A 9 11.71 8.56 15.33
C MET A 9 11.82 9.09 13.89
N GLU A 10 12.99 8.91 13.26
CA GLU A 10 13.17 8.85 11.80
C GLU A 10 12.57 7.53 11.28
N TRP A 11 11.28 7.28 11.51
CA TRP A 11 10.62 6.04 11.10
C TRP A 11 9.55 6.32 10.07
N GLY A 12 9.79 5.79 8.87
CA GLY A 12 8.90 5.84 7.71
C GLY A 12 8.88 7.20 7.04
N LYS A 13 9.52 7.30 5.87
CA LYS A 13 9.38 8.47 5.00
C LYS A 13 7.89 8.65 4.68
N LYS A 14 7.34 9.82 5.01
CA LYS A 14 6.00 10.22 4.60
C LYS A 14 5.99 10.38 3.07
N VAL A 15 5.10 9.66 2.41
CA VAL A 15 4.86 9.73 0.97
C VAL A 15 3.48 10.37 0.77
N ASP A 16 3.42 11.36 -0.11
CA ASP A 16 2.16 11.93 -0.58
C ASP A 16 1.54 10.97 -1.60
N ILE A 17 0.33 10.52 -1.33
CA ILE A 17 -0.46 9.65 -2.19
C ILE A 17 -1.84 10.24 -2.48
N SER A 18 -2.03 11.55 -2.27
CA SER A 18 -3.29 12.28 -2.45
C SER A 18 -3.86 12.27 -3.89
N MET A 19 -3.11 11.72 -4.84
CA MET A 19 -3.57 11.45 -6.20
C MET A 19 -4.39 10.16 -6.31
N GLU A 20 -4.34 9.28 -5.31
CA GLU A 20 -5.12 8.05 -5.27
C GLU A 20 -6.60 8.36 -4.94
N ILE A 21 -7.52 7.80 -5.73
CA ILE A 21 -8.97 7.77 -5.47
C ILE A 21 -9.25 6.72 -4.40
N HIS A 22 -8.64 5.54 -4.54
CA HIS A 22 -8.75 4.47 -3.55
C HIS A 22 -7.50 3.60 -3.57
N ARG A 23 -7.30 2.90 -2.45
CA ARG A 23 -6.25 1.91 -2.27
C ARG A 23 -6.83 0.67 -1.60
N THR A 24 -6.60 -0.50 -2.20
CA THR A 24 -7.13 -1.78 -1.73
C THR A 24 -5.99 -2.74 -1.38
N TYR A 25 -6.06 -3.29 -0.17
CA TYR A 25 -5.18 -4.35 0.31
C TYR A 25 -5.96 -5.66 0.38
N VAL A 26 -5.45 -6.72 -0.24
CA VAL A 26 -6.07 -8.05 -0.20
C VAL A 26 -5.20 -9.01 0.60
N PHE A 27 -5.78 -9.67 1.59
CA PHE A 27 -5.11 -10.64 2.45
C PHE A 27 -5.27 -12.07 1.94
N SER A 28 -4.43 -12.99 2.41
CA SER A 28 -4.44 -14.38 1.96
C SER A 28 -5.76 -15.13 2.20
N GLY A 29 -6.59 -14.64 3.12
CA GLY A 29 -7.94 -15.17 3.36
C GLY A 29 -9.00 -14.66 2.38
N GLY A 30 -8.66 -13.73 1.49
CA GLY A 30 -9.61 -13.03 0.63
C GLY A 30 -10.20 -11.75 1.25
N ASP A 31 -9.88 -11.44 2.51
CA ASP A 31 -10.31 -10.20 3.15
C ASP A 31 -9.69 -8.99 2.45
N GLU A 32 -10.50 -7.95 2.27
CA GLU A 32 -10.09 -6.71 1.64
C GLU A 32 -10.20 -5.53 2.60
N VAL A 33 -9.18 -4.66 2.58
CA VAL A 33 -9.23 -3.35 3.22
C VAL A 33 -9.12 -2.28 2.15
N ILE A 34 -10.21 -1.52 1.98
CA ILE A 34 -10.32 -0.44 1.00
C ILE A 34 -10.28 0.89 1.72
N ILE A 35 -9.33 1.74 1.35
CA ILE A 35 -9.18 3.10 1.88
C ILE A 35 -9.53 4.08 0.76
N GLN A 36 -10.51 4.93 1.02
CA GLN A 36 -10.99 5.96 0.08
C GLN A 36 -10.23 7.27 0.29
N ASN A 37 -9.86 7.92 -0.81
CA ASN A 37 -9.14 9.21 -0.83
C ASN A 37 -7.97 9.26 0.16
N PRO A 38 -7.00 8.33 0.07
CA PRO A 38 -5.85 8.36 0.95
C PRO A 38 -4.95 9.57 0.60
N GLU A 39 -4.44 10.26 1.62
CA GLU A 39 -3.60 11.45 1.43
C GLU A 39 -2.14 11.15 1.67
N TYR A 40 -1.84 10.37 2.72
CA TYR A 40 -0.48 10.14 3.17
C TYR A 40 -0.23 8.69 3.50
N LEU A 41 0.92 8.19 3.08
CA LEU A 41 1.43 6.86 3.39
C LEU A 41 2.73 6.96 4.17
N ILE A 42 2.82 6.17 5.24
CA ILE A 42 4.06 5.91 5.96
C ILE A 42 4.27 4.39 5.95
N VAL A 43 5.35 3.97 5.30
CA VAL A 43 5.77 2.57 5.27
C VAL A 43 6.73 2.32 6.43
N SER A 44 6.43 1.33 7.27
CA SER A 44 7.37 0.84 8.27
C SER A 44 7.62 -0.65 8.08
N ASN A 45 8.62 -1.13 8.81
CA ASN A 45 8.99 -2.52 9.01
C ASN A 45 7.92 -3.39 9.71
N ASN A 46 6.69 -2.88 9.92
CA ASN A 46 5.56 -3.63 10.50
C ASN A 46 4.26 -3.44 9.69
N GLY A 47 4.32 -2.80 8.51
CA GLY A 47 3.15 -2.54 7.67
C GLY A 47 3.03 -1.09 7.22
N HIS A 48 1.83 -0.72 6.78
CA HIS A 48 1.52 0.61 6.26
C HIS A 48 0.67 1.39 7.26
N ARG A 49 0.92 2.70 7.36
CA ARG A 49 0.03 3.66 8.00
C ARG A 49 -0.45 4.64 6.94
N ILE A 50 -1.76 4.75 6.79
CA ILE A 50 -2.39 5.59 5.78
C ILE A 50 -3.27 6.61 6.50
N ALA A 51 -3.15 7.88 6.15
CA ALA A 51 -4.13 8.89 6.54
C ALA A 51 -5.05 9.17 5.35
N ASP A 52 -6.35 9.21 5.58
CA ASP A 52 -7.35 9.58 4.57
C ASP A 52 -7.83 11.03 4.70
N SER A 53 -8.62 11.47 3.72
CA SER A 53 -9.20 12.82 3.68
C SER A 53 -10.17 13.14 4.82
N ASN A 54 -10.63 12.13 5.57
CA ASN A 54 -11.46 12.30 6.75
C ASN A 54 -10.63 12.45 8.04
N ASN A 55 -9.31 12.56 7.91
CA ASN A 55 -8.35 12.57 9.02
C ASN A 55 -8.35 11.26 9.81
N ILE A 56 -8.73 10.14 9.20
CA ILE A 56 -8.65 8.81 9.83
C ILE A 56 -7.30 8.18 9.49
N ALA A 57 -6.62 7.67 10.51
CA ALA A 57 -5.37 6.94 10.37
C ALA A 57 -5.63 5.43 10.40
N HIS A 58 -5.38 4.78 9.27
CA HIS A 58 -5.51 3.34 9.07
C HIS A 58 -4.15 2.66 9.29
N TYR A 59 -4.12 1.59 10.09
CA TYR A 59 -2.96 0.71 10.19
C TYR A 59 -3.22 -0.58 9.45
N ILE A 60 -2.41 -0.86 8.43
CA ILE A 60 -2.49 -2.07 7.62
C ILE A 60 -1.29 -2.94 7.97
N PRO A 61 -1.48 -4.06 8.70
CA PRO A 61 -0.40 -4.96 9.05
C PRO A 61 0.13 -5.69 7.80
N TYR A 62 1.27 -6.37 7.94
CA TYR A 62 1.70 -7.32 6.91
C TYR A 62 0.73 -8.50 6.77
N GLY A 63 0.82 -9.19 5.64
CA GLY A 63 -0.03 -10.35 5.31
C GLY A 63 -0.93 -10.13 4.10
N TRP A 64 -1.01 -8.90 3.58
CA TRP A 64 -1.60 -8.63 2.28
C TRP A 64 -0.73 -9.23 1.16
N ILE A 65 -1.40 -9.84 0.18
CA ILE A 65 -0.82 -10.53 -0.98
C ILE A 65 -1.00 -9.73 -2.27
N HIS A 66 -2.00 -8.86 -2.33
CA HIS A 66 -2.20 -7.91 -3.42
C HIS A 66 -2.40 -6.49 -2.89
N LEU A 67 -1.95 -5.54 -3.69
CA LEU A 67 -2.17 -4.11 -3.50
C LEU A 67 -2.61 -3.51 -4.84
N TYR A 68 -3.75 -2.84 -4.79
CA TYR A 68 -4.33 -2.10 -5.90
C TYR A 68 -4.52 -0.64 -5.50
N TRP A 69 -4.37 0.27 -6.46
CA TRP A 69 -4.86 1.64 -6.32
C TRP A 69 -5.25 2.18 -7.68
N GLU A 70 -6.11 3.20 -7.64
CA GLU A 70 -6.52 3.97 -8.81
C GLU A 70 -6.20 5.43 -8.53
N ASN A 71 -5.49 6.07 -9.46
CA ASN A 71 -5.21 7.50 -9.37
C ASN A 71 -6.31 8.33 -10.06
N LYS A 72 -6.38 9.62 -9.71
CA LYS A 72 -7.31 10.61 -10.30
C LYS A 72 -7.15 10.77 -11.81
N ASP A 73 -5.97 10.48 -12.35
CA ASP A 73 -5.67 10.44 -13.78
C ASP A 73 -6.03 9.09 -14.44
N LYS A 74 -6.69 8.19 -13.69
CA LYS A 74 -7.10 6.84 -14.09
C LYS A 74 -5.94 5.89 -14.36
N GLU A 75 -4.73 6.20 -13.90
CA GLU A 75 -3.66 5.21 -13.89
C GLU A 75 -3.91 4.20 -12.76
N SER A 76 -4.03 2.93 -13.14
CA SER A 76 -4.13 1.79 -12.21
C SER A 76 -2.84 0.99 -12.23
N PHE A 77 -2.31 0.65 -11.06
CA PHE A 77 -1.15 -0.21 -10.94
C PHE A 77 -1.46 -1.38 -10.00
N GLN A 78 -0.95 -2.56 -10.36
CA GLN A 78 -1.08 -3.78 -9.56
C GLN A 78 0.32 -4.29 -9.22
N PHE A 79 0.65 -4.35 -7.93
CA PHE A 79 1.84 -5.06 -7.48
C PHE A 79 1.42 -6.44 -6.99
N ASN A 80 1.89 -7.48 -7.68
CA ASN A 80 1.90 -8.83 -7.14
C ASN A 80 3.12 -8.94 -6.24
N HIS A 81 2.93 -9.02 -4.93
CA HIS A 81 4.03 -9.24 -4.01
C HIS A 81 4.60 -10.66 -4.25
N GLN A 82 5.68 -10.77 -5.01
CA GLN A 82 6.45 -12.01 -5.06
C GLN A 82 7.21 -12.12 -3.74
N ARG A 83 6.79 -13.06 -2.88
CA ARG A 83 7.60 -13.49 -1.73
C ARG A 83 8.99 -13.86 -2.27
N PRO A 84 10.11 -13.37 -1.70
CA PRO A 84 11.42 -13.93 -1.99
C PRO A 84 11.43 -15.36 -1.42
N GLY A 85 11.18 -16.37 -2.25
CA GLY A 85 11.26 -17.77 -1.81
C GLY A 85 10.33 -18.81 -2.44
N GLN A 86 9.54 -18.50 -3.48
CA GLN A 86 8.85 -19.54 -4.26
C GLN A 86 9.00 -19.30 -5.76
N LEU A 87 10.21 -19.59 -6.26
CA LEU A 87 10.35 -20.05 -7.64
C LEU A 87 10.10 -21.56 -7.64
N SER A 88 8.82 -21.93 -7.75
CA SER A 88 8.45 -23.24 -8.29
C SER A 88 7.23 -23.03 -9.20
N ASP A 89 7.50 -23.06 -10.49
CA ASP A 89 6.59 -23.53 -11.54
C ASP A 89 5.32 -22.72 -11.84
N ALA A 90 5.44 -21.42 -12.09
CA ALA A 90 4.43 -20.70 -12.86
C ALA A 90 5.07 -20.04 -14.08
N MET A 91 5.03 -20.74 -15.22
CA MET A 91 5.30 -20.16 -16.53
C MET A 91 4.28 -19.03 -16.79
N PRO A 92 4.72 -17.84 -17.23
CA PRO A 92 3.79 -16.81 -17.66
C PRO A 92 3.15 -17.24 -18.98
N TYR A 93 1.86 -17.54 -18.94
CA TYR A 93 1.03 -17.66 -20.12
C TYR A 93 0.87 -16.27 -20.73
N VAL A 94 1.50 -16.03 -21.88
CA VAL A 94 1.22 -14.86 -22.73
C VAL A 94 0.54 -15.36 -24.01
N GLU A 95 -0.66 -14.84 -24.18
CA GLU A 95 -1.67 -15.13 -25.18
C GLU A 95 -1.23 -14.75 -26.61
N LYS A 96 -1.64 -15.53 -27.62
CA LYS A 96 -1.87 -14.99 -28.97
C LYS A 96 -3.27 -15.36 -29.42
N ARG A 97 -4.19 -14.42 -29.27
CA ARG A 97 -5.40 -14.35 -30.10
C ARG A 97 -4.98 -13.94 -31.50
N ARG A 98 -5.15 -14.85 -32.46
CA ARG A 98 -5.68 -14.64 -33.81
C ARG A 98 -5.97 -15.99 -34.44
#